data_AF-A0A1V4RD16-F1
#
_entry.id   AF-A0A1V4RD16-F1
#
_cell.length_a   1.000
_cell.length_b   1.000
_cell.length_c   1.000
_cell.angle_alpha   90.00
_cell.angle_beta   90.00
_cell.angle_gamma   90.00
#
_symmetry.space_group_name_H-M   'P 1'
#
loop_
_entity.id
_entity.type
_entity.pdbx_description
1 polymer ?
#
loop_
_entity_poly.entity_id
_entity_poly.type
_entity_poly.pdbx_seq_one_letter_code
_entity_poly.pdbx_strand_id
1 'polypeptide(L)' 'MQKRWQIHEPLIEEQLAQKNAIIEKIKCPDMIAEMLIRKGLTELDEINSFFHPDLQNVHDPFIFKDMKVAVERIIR' A
#
# COMPACT_ATOMS: atom_id res chain seq x y z
N MET A 1 -21.50 -18.30 -11.63
CA MET A 1 -20.07 -18.00 -11.42
C MET A 1 -19.60 -18.71 -10.16
N GLN A 2 -18.58 -19.57 -10.24
CA GLN A 2 -18.01 -20.25 -9.07
C GLN A 2 -16.99 -19.33 -8.39
N LYS A 3 -17.20 -19.01 -7.11
CA LYS A 3 -16.24 -18.24 -6.31
C LYS A 3 -15.10 -19.18 -5.90
N ARG A 4 -13.86 -18.81 -6.21
CA ARG A 4 -12.65 -19.56 -5.80
C ARG A 4 -11.93 -18.79 -4.72
N TRP A 5 -11.69 -19.45 -3.59
CA TRP A 5 -10.80 -18.92 -2.56
C TRP A 5 -9.37 -19.03 -3.06
N GLN A 6 -8.63 -17.92 -3.01
CA GLN A 6 -7.20 -17.89 -3.31
C GLN A 6 -6.47 -17.74 -1.98
N ILE A 7 -5.76 -18.79 -1.59
CA ILE A 7 -4.87 -18.76 -0.43
C ILE A 7 -3.49 -18.45 -0.98
N HIS A 8 -2.82 -17.45 -0.40
CA HIS A 8 -1.48 -17.10 -0.81
C HIS A 8 -0.45 -18.11 -0.31
N GLU A 9 0.55 -18.36 -1.14
CA GLU A 9 1.70 -19.18 -0.78
C GLU A 9 2.53 -18.53 0.34
N PRO A 10 3.22 -19.34 1.16
CA PRO A 10 4.12 -18.81 2.19
C PRO A 10 5.22 -17.96 1.57
N LEU A 11 5.78 -17.04 2.37
CA LEU A 11 6.89 -16.20 1.96
C LEU A 11 8.16 -17.03 1.71
N ILE A 12 8.95 -16.61 0.74
CA ILE A 12 10.28 -17.17 0.45
C ILE A 12 11.27 -16.74 1.55
N GLU A 13 12.38 -17.46 1.72
CA GLU A 13 13.40 -17.17 2.76
C GLU A 13 13.88 -15.71 2.77
N GLU A 14 14.13 -15.13 1.59
CA GLU A 14 14.53 -13.71 1.46
C GLU A 14 13.44 -12.76 2.00
N GLN A 15 12.18 -13.01 1.64
CA GLN A 15 11.04 -12.23 2.10
C GLN A 15 10.80 -12.40 3.60
N LEU A 16 11.14 -13.56 4.16
CA LEU A 16 11.07 -13.80 5.60
C LEU A 16 12.12 -12.97 6.36
N ALA A 17 13.33 -12.85 5.79
CA ALA A 17 14.36 -11.98 6.35
C ALA A 17 13.93 -10.50 6.32
N GLN A 18 13.35 -10.05 5.21
CA GLN A 18 12.77 -8.70 5.09
C GLN A 18 11.64 -8.49 6.10
N LYS A 19 10.74 -9.47 6.26
CA LYS A 19 9.65 -9.42 7.26
C LYS A 19 10.21 -9.19 8.67
N ASN A 20 11.23 -9.95 9.06
CA ASN A 20 11.84 -9.82 10.39
C ASN A 20 12.48 -8.44 10.59
N ALA A 21 13.17 -7.90 9.57
CA ALA A 21 13.73 -6.56 9.62
C ALA A 21 12.65 -5.47 9.76
N ILE A 22 11.51 -5.63 9.09
CA ILE A 22 10.35 -4.74 9.22
C ILE A 22 9.78 -4.79 10.64
N ILE A 23 9.59 -5.99 11.19
CA ILE A 23 9.09 -6.17 12.57
C ILE A 23 10.01 -5.48 13.57
N GLU A 24 11.33 -5.62 13.41
CA GLU A 24 12.30 -4.99 14.32
C GLU A 24 12.26 -3.45 14.26
N LYS A 25 12.22 -2.89 13.05
CA LYS A 25 12.27 -1.43 12.84
C LYS A 25 10.93 -0.73 13.13
N ILE A 26 9.83 -1.31 12.66
CA ILE A 26 8.48 -0.72 12.72
C ILE A 26 7.71 -1.18 13.96
N LYS A 27 8.15 -2.28 14.60
CA LYS A 27 7.51 -2.85 15.79
C LYS A 27 6.03 -3.16 15.57
N CYS A 28 5.70 -3.69 14.39
CA CYS A 28 4.36 -4.09 14.02
C CYS A 28 4.13 -5.61 14.23
N PRO A 29 2.86 -6.07 14.29
CA PRO A 29 2.54 -7.49 14.35
C PRO A 29 3.01 -8.26 13.11
N ASP A 30 3.28 -9.55 13.27
CA ASP A 30 3.78 -10.43 12.20
C ASP A 30 2.92 -10.41 10.93
N MET A 31 1.60 -10.48 11.11
CA MET A 31 0.64 -10.43 10.00
C MET A 31 0.71 -9.11 9.22
N ILE A 32 0.99 -7.99 9.89
CA ILE A 32 1.12 -6.68 9.23
C ILE A 32 2.41 -6.64 8.42
N ALA A 33 3.53 -7.11 8.98
CA ALA A 33 4.78 -7.19 8.27
C ALA A 33 4.68 -8.08 7.02
N GLU A 34 3.98 -9.23 7.13
CA GLU A 34 3.71 -10.08 5.98
C GLU A 34 2.86 -9.38 4.91
N MET A 35 1.81 -8.65 5.31
CA MET A 35 0.99 -7.88 4.36
C MET A 35 1.80 -6.79 3.63
N LEU A 36 2.74 -6.13 4.32
CA LEU A 36 3.61 -5.11 3.72
C LEU A 36 4.50 -5.71 2.64
N ILE A 37 5.16 -6.84 2.93
CA ILE A 37 5.98 -7.57 1.95
C ILE A 37 5.14 -8.01 0.75
N ARG A 38 3.94 -8.56 0.98
CA ARG A 38 3.03 -8.97 -0.11
C ARG A 38 2.56 -7.80 -0.97
N LYS A 39 2.50 -6.60 -0.40
CA LYS A 39 2.18 -5.36 -1.11
C LYS A 39 3.38 -4.77 -1.86
N GLY A 40 4.56 -5.38 -1.75
CA GLY A 40 5.81 -4.91 -2.34
C GLY A 40 6.43 -3.73 -1.58
N LEU A 41 6.01 -3.49 -0.34
CA LEU A 41 6.59 -2.44 0.52
C LEU A 41 7.69 -3.08 1.37
N THR A 42 8.93 -3.03 0.88
CA THR A 42 10.10 -3.63 1.55
C THR A 42 10.96 -2.59 2.24
N GLU A 43 10.95 -1.34 1.76
CA GLU A 43 11.79 -0.27 2.29
C GLU A 43 11.08 0.52 3.40
N LEU A 44 11.86 0.94 4.41
CA LEU A 44 11.32 1.65 5.57
C LEU A 44 10.64 2.97 5.17
N ASP A 45 11.24 3.71 4.23
CA ASP A 45 10.73 5.01 3.78
C ASP A 45 9.43 4.86 2.98
N GLU A 46 9.31 3.80 2.18
CA GLU A 46 8.08 3.46 1.46
C GLU A 46 6.96 3.10 2.45
N ILE A 47 7.28 2.30 3.46
CA ILE A 47 6.31 1.91 4.49
C ILE A 47 5.88 3.14 5.31
N ASN A 48 6.82 4.00 5.70
CA ASN A 48 6.52 5.22 6.43
C ASN A 48 5.63 6.16 5.61
N SER A 49 5.95 6.36 4.33
CA SER A 49 5.16 7.18 3.40
C SER A 49 3.76 6.59 3.19
N PHE A 50 3.64 5.26 3.19
CA PHE A 50 2.35 4.59 3.05
C PHE A 50 1.46 4.77 4.28
N PHE A 51 2.01 4.68 5.50
CA PHE A 51 1.23 4.89 6.73
C PHE A 51 1.01 6.36 7.08
N HIS A 52 1.89 7.25 6.62
CA HIS A 52 1.83 8.69 6.88
C HIS A 52 1.80 9.46 5.54
N PRO A 53 0.70 9.37 4.77
CA PRO A 53 0.59 10.09 3.52
C PRO A 53 0.57 11.61 3.79
N ASP A 54 1.41 12.34 3.06
CA ASP A 54 1.41 13.81 3.05
C ASP A 54 0.59 14.32 1.85
N LEU A 55 -0.22 15.36 2.07
CA LEU A 55 -0.98 16.04 1.02
C LEU A 55 -0.07 16.56 -0.09
N GLN A 56 1.18 16.94 0.23
CA GLN A 56 2.17 17.39 -0.74
C GLN A 56 2.57 16.31 -1.76
N ASN A 57 2.42 15.03 -1.40
CA ASN A 57 2.78 13.87 -2.23
C ASN A 57 1.58 13.33 -3.04
N VAL A 58 0.43 14.00 -2.99
CA VAL A 58 -0.77 13.57 -3.72
C VAL A 58 -0.70 14.01 -5.18
N HIS A 59 -1.08 13.12 -6.10
CA HIS A 59 -1.20 13.45 -7.52
C HIS A 59 -2.26 14.53 -7.77
N ASP A 60 -2.04 15.37 -8.79
CA ASP A 60 -3.02 16.37 -9.22
C ASP A 60 -4.37 15.69 -9.54
N PRO A 61 -5.46 16.01 -8.83
CA PRO A 61 -6.78 15.42 -9.07
C PRO A 61 -7.29 15.64 -10.50
N PHE A 62 -6.83 16.70 -11.19
CA PHE A 62 -7.22 16.97 -12.58
C PHE A 62 -6.63 15.99 -13.62
N ILE A 63 -5.76 15.07 -13.19
CA ILE A 63 -5.32 13.93 -14.01
C ILE A 63 -6.47 12.93 -14.21
N PHE A 64 -7.42 12.85 -13.27
CA PHE A 64 -8.56 11.95 -13.43
C PHE A 64 -9.44 12.37 -14.63
N LYS A 65 -9.86 11.35 -15.39
CA LYS A 65 -10.74 11.54 -16.53
C LYS A 65 -12.00 12.31 -16.11
N ASP A 66 -12.32 13.36 -16.86
CA ASP A 66 -13.49 14.22 -16.66
C ASP A 66 -13.55 14.98 -15.32
N MET A 67 -12.44 15.08 -14.56
CA MET A 67 -12.42 15.81 -13.29
C MET A 67 -12.86 17.28 -13.44
N LYS A 68 -12.43 17.96 -14.52
CA LYS A 68 -12.85 19.34 -14.81
C LYS A 68 -14.37 19.47 -14.96
N VAL A 69 -14.98 18.54 -15.70
CA VAL A 69 -16.43 18.52 -15.93
C VAL A 69 -17.18 18.27 -14.63
N ALA A 70 -16.66 17.38 -13.77
CA ALA A 70 -17.26 17.11 -12.46
C ALA A 70 -17.25 18.35 -11.55
N VAL A 71 -16.11 19.06 -11.48
CA VAL A 71 -15.98 20.30 -10.69
C VAL A 71 -16.93 21.39 -11.20
N GLU A 72 -16.99 21.60 -12.51
CA GLU A 72 -17.89 22.58 -13.13
C GLU A 72 -19.36 22.31 -12.79
N ARG A 73 -19.77 21.03 -12.76
CA ARG A 73 -21.14 20.64 -12.39
C ARG A 73 -21.48 20.89 -10.92
N ILE A 74 -20.51 20.82 -10.02
CA ILE A 74 -20.74 21.01 -8.57
C ILE A 74 -20.81 22.49 -8.21
N ILE A 75 -20.01 23.33 -8.87
CA ILE A 75 -19.92 24.76 -8.57
C ILE A 75 -21.11 25.55 -9.18
N ARG A 76 -21.72 25.02 -10.23
CA ARG A 76 -22.89 25.60 -10.90
C ARG A 76 -24.19 25.27 -10.18
#